data_AF-A0A8T0U5B6-F1
#
_entry.id   AF-A0A8T0U5B6-F1
#
_cell.length_a   1.000
_cell.length_b   1.000
_cell.length_c   1.000
_cell.angle_alpha   90.00
_cell.angle_beta   90.00
_cell.angle_gamma   90.00
#
_symmetry.space_group_name_H-M   'P 1'
#
loop_
_entity.id
_entity.type
_entity.pdbx_description
1 polymer ?
#
loop_
_entity_poly.entity_id
_entity_poly.type
_entity_poly.pdbx_seq_one_letter_code
_entity_poly.pdbx_strand_id
1 'polypeptide(L)'
;MMGRDDITVGVGGEGGISDDGRIYPNVGGYFAMIEQEMSTVGGCRYRQTIPQGRNDRLDVNTNYGIRRAFLPQGNWRYFPLQQPTTQQMMIDIISAAPTTVLLMGTHTNFALFLMSNPHLKNNVEHIYIMGGGVRSHNPTGCCSKSSISCVPQQCEDHGNMFTAYNKDPYSEFNIFGDPFGAYQVFHSGIPITLVPLDATNTIPITDNFFKEFEQKQNTYEAKYCFQTLKIARDTWFNQFYTSYFMWDSFMTGVALSIMRNGEKPNGENDFAEMEVMNITVVTSNEPYGVHDGSNPFFDGHVRPKFNLLEGGVHSGHVLTGFDDPFCVMKGSIKGKCQDGYTKEVQGLDSVAVLVAVKAKPNRNANSPLDREFFNNFLEVLNHPAHSGRFNLTNQFPHYKEVMYKPDFRNQIRGMPIIFDMDLSPGDFIALLCILKANIDVIDLKGILVSGNGWSNPATIDVIYDVLHMMGRDDIPVGLGSITALGAPELGCEYVKVIPHGSGGGLDTDTLFGLARMLPRAPRRYTAENSIKYGAPRDTAHPELRQPLAFDVWQQVTAELGPTDKITILTNGPLINIANIILSDTKAKSIIKLRTENLYSWHSFG
;
A
#
# COMPACT_ATOMS: atom_id res chain seq x y z
N MET A 1 -13.91 -5.94 -18.45
CA MET A 1 -13.15 -6.02 -19.72
C MET A 1 -13.13 -7.43 -20.32
N MET A 2 -12.91 -8.47 -19.52
CA MET A 2 -12.84 -9.85 -20.02
C MET A 2 -14.19 -10.61 -20.01
N GLY A 3 -15.28 -9.94 -19.59
CA GLY A 3 -16.61 -10.56 -19.50
C GLY A 3 -16.70 -11.63 -18.42
N ARG A 4 -16.00 -11.40 -17.30
CA ARG A 4 -15.87 -12.33 -16.17
C ARG A 4 -16.46 -11.75 -14.89
N ASP A 5 -17.66 -11.18 -15.01
CA ASP A 5 -18.41 -10.62 -13.88
C ASP A 5 -18.93 -11.74 -12.95
N ASP A 6 -18.72 -13.02 -13.32
CA ASP A 6 -18.94 -14.21 -12.51
C ASP A 6 -17.89 -14.42 -11.41
N ILE A 7 -16.72 -13.76 -11.50
CA ILE A 7 -15.66 -13.92 -10.50
C ILE A 7 -16.00 -13.11 -9.26
N THR A 8 -16.29 -13.79 -8.15
CA THR A 8 -16.56 -13.15 -6.87
C THR A 8 -15.29 -12.52 -6.28
N VAL A 9 -15.43 -11.36 -5.65
CA VAL A 9 -14.33 -10.64 -4.99
C VAL A 9 -14.68 -10.46 -3.52
N GLY A 10 -13.78 -10.88 -2.63
CA GLY A 10 -13.88 -10.64 -1.19
C GLY A 10 -12.94 -9.51 -0.75
N VAL A 11 -13.34 -8.78 0.30
CA VAL A 11 -12.48 -7.78 0.97
C VAL A 11 -12.27 -8.19 2.42
N GLY A 12 -11.13 -7.82 3.02
CA GLY A 12 -10.86 -8.06 4.45
C GLY A 12 -12.04 -7.66 5.33
N GLY A 13 -12.29 -8.37 6.42
CA GLY A 13 -13.47 -8.12 7.25
C GLY A 13 -13.14 -7.46 8.59
N GLU A 14 -14.18 -6.97 9.26
CA GLU A 14 -14.13 -6.19 10.52
C GLU A 14 -14.25 -7.02 11.80
N GLY A 15 -14.30 -8.34 11.67
CA GLY A 15 -14.30 -9.23 12.82
C GLY A 15 -12.99 -9.14 13.58
N GLY A 16 -13.06 -9.34 14.89
CA GLY A 16 -11.89 -9.34 15.75
C GLY A 16 -11.47 -10.73 16.22
N ILE A 17 -10.37 -10.78 16.96
CA ILE A 17 -9.96 -11.94 17.74
C ILE A 17 -9.94 -11.52 19.20
N SER A 18 -10.64 -12.24 20.08
CA SER A 18 -10.60 -11.95 21.51
C SER A 18 -9.27 -12.34 22.14
N ASP A 19 -9.07 -11.88 23.37
CA ASP A 19 -7.84 -12.09 24.15
C ASP A 19 -7.53 -13.59 24.34
N ASP A 20 -8.56 -14.44 24.48
CA ASP A 20 -8.43 -15.90 24.57
C ASP A 20 -8.16 -16.60 23.21
N GLY A 21 -8.11 -15.84 22.11
CA GLY A 21 -7.84 -16.35 20.77
C GLY A 21 -9.06 -16.85 20.01
N ARG A 22 -10.28 -16.62 20.50
CA ARG A 22 -11.48 -16.93 19.72
C ARG A 22 -11.57 -15.99 18.51
N ILE A 23 -11.65 -16.60 17.34
CA ILE A 23 -11.82 -15.92 16.05
C ILE A 23 -13.31 -15.67 15.81
N TYR A 24 -13.70 -14.41 15.59
CA TYR A 24 -15.09 -14.05 15.27
C TYR A 24 -15.35 -14.07 13.76
N PRO A 25 -16.62 -14.20 13.32
CA PRO A 25 -16.97 -14.13 11.91
C PRO A 25 -16.48 -12.84 11.25
N ASN A 26 -16.18 -12.91 9.95
CA ASN A 26 -15.69 -11.79 9.16
C ASN A 26 -14.36 -11.19 9.67
N VAL A 27 -13.52 -11.96 10.34
CA VAL A 27 -12.16 -11.53 10.71
C VAL A 27 -11.23 -11.41 9.49
N GLY A 28 -10.22 -10.55 9.55
CA GLY A 28 -9.15 -10.50 8.56
C GLY A 28 -8.81 -9.08 8.15
N GLY A 29 -8.28 -8.92 6.93
CA GLY A 29 -7.90 -7.60 6.43
C GLY A 29 -6.45 -7.23 6.73
N TYR A 30 -6.23 -6.03 7.26
CA TYR A 30 -4.93 -5.34 7.16
C TYR A 30 -3.94 -5.65 8.28
N PHE A 31 -4.39 -6.20 9.40
CA PHE A 31 -3.54 -6.47 10.56
C PHE A 31 -3.07 -7.93 10.55
N ALA A 32 -1.81 -8.14 10.94
CA ALA A 32 -1.31 -9.48 11.24
C ALA A 32 -2.11 -10.10 12.39
N MET A 33 -2.22 -11.43 12.43
CA MET A 33 -2.97 -12.13 13.49
C MET A 33 -2.50 -11.78 14.91
N ILE A 34 -1.20 -11.50 15.08
CA ILE A 34 -0.62 -11.09 16.36
C ILE A 34 -1.11 -9.73 16.85
N GLU A 35 -1.63 -8.88 15.96
CA GLU A 35 -2.14 -7.54 16.26
C GLU A 35 -3.67 -7.43 16.16
N GLN A 36 -4.35 -8.52 15.75
CA GLN A 36 -5.80 -8.52 15.63
C GLN A 36 -6.45 -8.72 17.00
N GLU A 37 -7.21 -7.71 17.41
CA GLU A 37 -8.01 -7.67 18.64
C GLU A 37 -9.50 -7.49 18.31
N MET A 38 -10.34 -7.29 19.32
CA MET A 38 -11.76 -6.95 19.13
C MET A 38 -11.99 -5.52 18.62
N SER A 39 -10.92 -4.75 18.44
CA SER A 39 -10.96 -3.38 17.95
C SER A 39 -10.48 -3.31 16.50
N THR A 40 -10.97 -2.30 15.76
CA THR A 40 -10.44 -2.01 14.41
C THR A 40 -9.09 -1.29 14.48
N VAL A 41 -8.55 -1.01 15.66
CA VAL A 41 -7.27 -0.33 15.87
C VAL A 41 -6.21 -1.34 16.30
N GLY A 42 -5.06 -1.35 15.62
CA GLY A 42 -3.95 -2.27 15.88
C GLY A 42 -2.58 -1.59 15.92
N GLY A 43 -1.59 -2.28 16.49
CA GLY A 43 -0.22 -1.79 16.72
C GLY A 43 0.57 -1.41 15.45
N CYS A 44 0.15 -1.88 14.26
CA CYS A 44 0.81 -1.68 12.96
C CYS A 44 2.30 -2.07 12.94
N ARG A 45 2.77 -2.88 13.88
CA ARG A 45 4.17 -3.22 14.13
C ARG A 45 4.91 -3.66 12.88
N TYR A 46 4.42 -4.72 12.23
CA TYR A 46 5.05 -5.21 11.00
C TYR A 46 4.84 -4.25 9.84
N ARG A 47 3.75 -3.48 9.84
CA ARG A 47 3.45 -2.49 8.80
C ARG A 47 4.34 -1.25 8.86
N GLN A 48 4.98 -0.96 9.99
CA GLN A 48 5.98 0.10 10.08
C GLN A 48 7.09 -0.14 9.05
N THR A 49 7.41 -1.40 8.73
CA THR A 49 8.47 -1.76 7.78
C THR A 49 8.20 -1.40 6.31
N ILE A 50 6.99 -0.91 6.01
CA ILE A 50 6.68 -0.29 4.72
C ILE A 50 7.22 1.14 4.77
N PRO A 51 8.13 1.52 3.84
CA PRO A 51 8.65 2.86 3.80
C PRO A 51 7.49 3.82 3.55
N GLN A 52 7.32 4.77 4.46
CA GLN A 52 6.59 5.99 4.15
C GLN A 52 7.41 6.67 3.05
N GLY A 53 6.91 6.67 1.82
CA GLY A 53 7.52 7.42 0.74
C GLY A 53 7.61 8.90 1.12
N ARG A 54 8.36 9.69 0.33
CA ARG A 54 8.45 11.15 0.51
C ARG A 54 7.07 11.85 0.62
N ASN A 55 5.99 11.19 0.18
CA ASN A 55 4.59 11.59 0.33
C ASN A 55 3.66 10.41 0.77
N ASP A 56 4.10 9.57 1.73
CA ASP A 56 3.40 8.39 2.33
C ASP A 56 3.72 7.00 1.72
N ARG A 57 3.30 5.93 2.42
CA ARG A 57 3.52 4.49 2.19
C ARG A 57 3.57 4.13 0.70
N LEU A 58 4.74 3.64 0.30
CA LEU A 58 4.96 3.09 -1.03
C LEU A 58 3.85 2.06 -1.36
N ASP A 59 3.29 2.21 -2.55
CA ASP A 59 2.41 1.25 -3.24
C ASP A 59 0.89 1.23 -2.97
N VAL A 60 0.32 2.09 -2.14
CA VAL A 60 -1.15 2.02 -1.89
C VAL A 60 -2.01 2.67 -3.00
N ASN A 61 -1.48 3.59 -3.81
CA ASN A 61 -2.36 4.48 -4.62
C ASN A 61 -2.14 4.52 -6.14
N THR A 62 -1.15 3.80 -6.68
CA THR A 62 -0.71 3.91 -8.08
C THR A 62 -1.64 3.17 -9.08
N ASN A 63 -2.15 1.98 -8.75
CA ASN A 63 -2.95 1.19 -9.72
C ASN A 63 -4.41 1.64 -9.87
N TYR A 64 -5.05 2.10 -8.80
CA TYR A 64 -6.45 2.57 -8.87
C TYR A 64 -6.54 3.85 -9.75
N GLY A 65 -5.43 4.58 -9.95
CA GLY A 65 -5.32 5.78 -10.78
C GLY A 65 -5.21 5.46 -12.27
N ILE A 66 -4.49 4.40 -12.63
CA ILE A 66 -4.49 3.91 -14.03
C ILE A 66 -5.87 3.35 -14.38
N ARG A 67 -6.51 2.61 -13.45
CA ARG A 67 -7.83 1.98 -13.69
C ARG A 67 -8.86 2.90 -14.33
N ARG A 68 -9.00 4.16 -13.91
CA ARG A 68 -10.05 5.04 -14.46
C ARG A 68 -9.64 5.90 -15.65
N ALA A 69 -8.34 6.15 -15.83
CA ALA A 69 -7.85 6.83 -17.03
C ALA A 69 -7.79 5.86 -18.22
N PHE A 70 -7.51 4.59 -17.93
CA PHE A 70 -7.21 3.57 -18.93
C PHE A 70 -8.28 2.48 -19.05
N LEU A 71 -8.99 2.08 -17.98
CA LEU A 71 -9.96 0.98 -18.03
C LEU A 71 -11.42 1.50 -18.06
N PRO A 72 -12.28 0.86 -18.87
CA PRO A 72 -13.70 1.18 -18.93
C PRO A 72 -14.36 0.89 -17.58
N GLN A 73 -15.28 1.76 -17.14
CA GLN A 73 -16.00 1.57 -15.90
C GLN A 73 -17.14 0.57 -16.11
N GLY A 74 -17.03 -0.60 -15.48
CA GLY A 74 -18.12 -1.58 -15.43
C GLY A 74 -19.17 -1.20 -14.38
N ASN A 75 -20.37 -1.79 -14.50
CA ASN A 75 -21.45 -1.60 -13.52
C ASN A 75 -21.15 -2.27 -12.17
N TRP A 76 -20.29 -3.29 -12.19
CA TRP A 76 -19.83 -4.02 -11.01
C TRP A 76 -18.66 -3.27 -10.37
N ARG A 77 -18.86 -2.79 -9.14
CA ARG A 77 -17.91 -1.97 -8.38
C ARG A 77 -17.99 -2.29 -6.90
N TYR A 78 -16.95 -1.94 -6.15
CA TYR A 78 -16.97 -2.04 -4.70
C TYR A 78 -18.11 -1.18 -4.14
N PHE A 79 -18.95 -1.77 -3.32
CA PHE A 79 -19.97 -1.08 -2.53
C PHE A 79 -19.68 -1.33 -1.06
N PRO A 80 -19.28 -0.29 -0.30
CA PRO A 80 -19.13 -0.40 1.14
C PRO A 80 -20.36 -1.06 1.78
N LEU A 81 -20.17 -1.95 2.75
CA LEU A 81 -21.21 -2.69 3.48
C LEU A 81 -21.99 -3.76 2.68
N GLN A 82 -21.87 -3.80 1.35
CA GLN A 82 -22.49 -4.84 0.50
C GLN A 82 -21.47 -5.82 -0.08
N GLN A 83 -20.18 -5.46 -0.03
CA GLN A 83 -19.10 -6.32 -0.50
C GLN A 83 -18.99 -7.57 0.39
N PRO A 84 -18.95 -8.79 -0.19
CA PRO A 84 -18.62 -9.99 0.56
C PRO A 84 -17.26 -9.86 1.24
N THR A 85 -17.15 -10.43 2.45
CA THR A 85 -15.84 -10.53 3.11
C THR A 85 -15.00 -11.62 2.45
N THR A 86 -13.67 -11.52 2.53
CA THR A 86 -12.77 -12.57 2.00
C THR A 86 -13.06 -13.90 2.69
N GLN A 87 -13.41 -13.90 3.99
CA GLN A 87 -13.82 -15.10 4.70
C GLN A 87 -15.08 -15.74 4.09
N GLN A 88 -16.13 -14.94 3.87
CA GLN A 88 -17.36 -15.44 3.26
C GLN A 88 -17.12 -15.97 1.85
N MET A 89 -16.38 -15.21 1.02
CA MET A 89 -16.03 -15.63 -0.34
C MET A 89 -15.26 -16.97 -0.34
N MET A 90 -14.26 -17.14 0.53
CA MET A 90 -13.50 -18.39 0.60
C MET A 90 -14.38 -19.56 1.06
N ILE A 91 -15.27 -19.35 2.04
CA ILE A 91 -16.23 -20.37 2.48
C ILE A 91 -17.11 -20.81 1.30
N ASP A 92 -17.71 -19.86 0.58
CA ASP A 92 -18.65 -20.16 -0.51
C ASP A 92 -17.95 -20.92 -1.66
N ILE A 93 -16.75 -20.48 -2.05
CA ILE A 93 -16.01 -21.10 -3.16
C ILE A 93 -15.43 -22.47 -2.78
N ILE A 94 -14.75 -22.56 -1.65
CA ILE A 94 -14.04 -23.78 -1.23
C ILE A 94 -15.03 -24.86 -0.76
N SER A 95 -16.19 -24.48 -0.22
CA SER A 95 -17.25 -25.46 0.08
C SER A 95 -17.93 -26.01 -1.17
N ALA A 96 -17.95 -25.25 -2.27
CA ALA A 96 -18.62 -25.65 -3.50
C ALA A 96 -17.82 -26.65 -4.35
N ALA A 97 -16.49 -26.54 -4.37
CA ALA A 97 -15.64 -27.41 -5.19
C ALA A 97 -14.18 -27.47 -4.69
N PRO A 98 -13.44 -28.54 -5.04
CA PRO A 98 -11.99 -28.56 -4.90
C PRO A 98 -11.36 -27.32 -5.54
N THR A 99 -10.49 -26.66 -4.80
CA THR A 99 -9.98 -25.33 -5.14
C THR A 99 -8.47 -25.28 -4.97
N THR A 100 -7.78 -24.72 -5.97
CA THR A 100 -6.38 -24.31 -5.83
C THR A 100 -6.30 -22.85 -5.39
N VAL A 101 -5.43 -22.56 -4.44
CA VAL A 101 -5.26 -21.22 -3.87
C VAL A 101 -3.92 -20.63 -4.29
N LEU A 102 -3.94 -19.39 -4.78
CA LEU A 102 -2.72 -18.61 -5.06
C LEU A 102 -2.61 -17.47 -4.04
N LEU A 103 -1.52 -17.46 -3.27
CA LEU A 103 -1.22 -16.46 -2.26
C LEU A 103 -0.09 -15.55 -2.78
N MET A 104 -0.40 -14.28 -3.01
CA MET A 104 0.52 -13.24 -3.53
C MET A 104 0.70 -12.08 -2.54
N GLY A 105 0.24 -12.24 -1.31
CA GLY A 105 0.28 -11.23 -0.26
C GLY A 105 0.38 -11.90 1.11
N THR A 106 0.18 -11.14 2.18
CA THR A 106 0.22 -11.70 3.53
C THR A 106 -0.82 -12.82 3.71
N HIS A 107 -0.43 -13.86 4.43
CA HIS A 107 -1.22 -15.09 4.54
C HIS A 107 -2.38 -15.02 5.55
N THR A 108 -2.57 -13.87 6.20
CA THR A 108 -3.54 -13.62 7.28
C THR A 108 -4.93 -14.15 6.96
N ASN A 109 -5.52 -13.74 5.82
CA ASN A 109 -6.89 -14.12 5.49
C ASN A 109 -7.04 -15.63 5.34
N PHE A 110 -6.10 -16.29 4.66
CA PHE A 110 -6.16 -17.72 4.41
C PHE A 110 -5.87 -18.53 5.68
N ALA A 111 -4.95 -18.07 6.54
CA ALA A 111 -4.70 -18.66 7.85
C ALA A 111 -5.96 -18.63 8.73
N LEU A 112 -6.62 -17.47 8.83
CA LEU A 112 -7.87 -17.32 9.57
C LEU A 112 -8.98 -18.22 9.02
N PHE A 113 -9.05 -18.37 7.70
CA PHE A 113 -9.99 -19.30 7.06
C PHE A 113 -9.72 -20.74 7.48
N LEU A 114 -8.46 -21.19 7.42
CA LEU A 114 -8.07 -22.55 7.80
C LEU A 114 -8.34 -22.82 9.29
N MET A 115 -8.04 -21.85 10.16
CA MET A 115 -8.26 -21.96 11.61
C MET A 115 -9.74 -21.96 11.97
N SER A 116 -10.56 -21.18 11.27
CA SER A 116 -12.01 -21.08 11.54
C SER A 116 -12.83 -22.16 10.86
N ASN A 117 -12.34 -22.69 9.73
CA ASN A 117 -13.04 -23.68 8.90
C ASN A 117 -12.15 -24.91 8.61
N PRO A 118 -11.62 -25.60 9.63
CA PRO A 118 -10.66 -26.69 9.44
C PRO A 118 -11.21 -27.88 8.62
N HIS A 119 -12.54 -28.03 8.55
CA HIS A 119 -13.20 -29.06 7.75
C HIS A 119 -13.16 -28.78 6.24
N LEU A 120 -13.10 -27.50 5.83
CA LEU A 120 -13.03 -27.11 4.42
C LEU A 120 -11.61 -27.21 3.84
N LYS A 121 -10.60 -27.32 4.69
CA LYS A 121 -9.20 -27.56 4.30
C LYS A 121 -9.04 -28.68 3.27
N ASN A 122 -9.81 -29.77 3.42
CA ASN A 122 -9.71 -30.94 2.54
C ASN A 122 -10.19 -30.66 1.10
N ASN A 123 -10.90 -29.56 0.88
CA ASN A 123 -11.29 -29.11 -0.45
C ASN A 123 -10.23 -28.20 -1.08
N VAL A 124 -9.11 -27.93 -0.41
CA VAL A 124 -8.00 -27.18 -1.00
C VAL A 124 -6.99 -28.18 -1.56
N GLU A 125 -6.85 -28.20 -2.89
CA GLU A 125 -6.00 -29.18 -3.58
C GLU A 125 -4.52 -28.81 -3.49
N HIS A 126 -4.21 -27.51 -3.63
CA HIS A 126 -2.84 -27.01 -3.70
C HIS A 126 -2.78 -25.54 -3.30
N ILE A 127 -1.65 -25.11 -2.76
CA ILE A 127 -1.35 -23.71 -2.46
C ILE A 127 -0.08 -23.29 -3.21
N TYR A 128 -0.19 -22.23 -4.01
CA TYR A 128 0.97 -21.58 -4.64
C TYR A 128 1.26 -20.27 -3.91
N ILE A 129 2.49 -20.08 -3.46
CA ILE A 129 2.89 -18.97 -2.61
C ILE A 129 3.97 -18.14 -3.32
N MET A 130 3.75 -16.83 -3.44
CA MET A 130 4.83 -15.87 -3.61
C MET A 130 5.19 -15.32 -2.24
N GLY A 131 6.40 -15.62 -1.79
CA GLY A 131 6.92 -15.12 -0.53
C GLY A 131 8.05 -15.98 0.02
N GLY A 132 8.68 -15.50 1.09
CA GLY A 132 9.81 -16.15 1.73
C GLY A 132 11.14 -15.96 0.99
N GLY A 133 12.22 -16.36 1.64
CA GLY A 133 13.58 -16.46 1.12
C GLY A 133 14.31 -17.53 1.93
N VAL A 134 14.59 -18.68 1.33
CA VAL A 134 15.11 -19.86 2.06
C VAL A 134 16.64 -19.84 2.09
N ARG A 135 17.25 -19.74 0.92
CA ARG A 135 18.68 -19.63 0.66
C ARG A 135 18.98 -18.40 -0.21
N SER A 136 18.05 -17.46 -0.27
CA SER A 136 18.14 -16.23 -1.04
C SER A 136 19.33 -15.36 -0.63
N HIS A 137 19.87 -14.66 -1.61
CA HIS A 137 20.87 -13.61 -1.39
C HIS A 137 20.44 -12.40 -2.22
N ASN A 138 20.13 -11.29 -1.57
CA ASN A 138 19.61 -10.10 -2.20
C ASN A 138 20.75 -9.38 -2.96
N PRO A 139 20.63 -9.20 -4.29
CA PRO A 139 21.67 -8.55 -5.08
C PRO A 139 21.59 -7.01 -5.03
N THR A 140 20.58 -6.46 -4.35
CA THR A 140 20.29 -5.02 -4.33
C THR A 140 21.19 -4.25 -3.36
N GLY A 141 21.62 -3.05 -3.75
CA GLY A 141 22.39 -2.17 -2.88
C GLY A 141 23.82 -2.67 -2.62
N CYS A 142 24.31 -3.61 -3.44
CA CYS A 142 25.67 -4.10 -3.40
C CYS A 142 26.68 -3.10 -3.97
N CYS A 143 27.78 -2.90 -3.26
CA CYS A 143 28.85 -2.02 -3.70
C CYS A 143 29.74 -2.69 -4.75
N SER A 144 30.13 -1.94 -5.78
CA SER A 144 31.19 -2.38 -6.69
C SER A 144 32.50 -2.56 -5.91
N LYS A 145 33.27 -3.60 -6.24
CA LYS A 145 34.60 -3.88 -5.68
C LYS A 145 35.59 -2.70 -5.81
N SER A 146 35.32 -1.76 -6.72
CA SER A 146 36.13 -0.56 -6.97
C SER A 146 35.70 0.69 -6.20
N SER A 147 34.59 0.66 -5.46
CA SER A 147 34.07 1.85 -4.77
C SER A 147 34.53 1.91 -3.32
N ILE A 148 35.31 2.94 -2.98
CA ILE A 148 35.85 3.16 -1.62
C ILE A 148 34.83 3.90 -0.73
N SER A 149 33.85 4.58 -1.32
CA SER A 149 32.87 5.42 -0.60
C SER A 149 31.45 4.84 -0.56
N CYS A 150 31.25 3.63 -1.09
CA CYS A 150 29.94 2.98 -1.12
C CYS A 150 29.64 2.27 0.21
N VAL A 151 28.44 2.48 0.74
CA VAL A 151 27.93 1.76 1.92
C VAL A 151 26.89 0.76 1.42
N PRO A 152 27.13 -0.56 1.60
CA PRO A 152 26.15 -1.57 1.22
C PRO A 152 24.84 -1.37 1.97
N GLN A 153 23.70 -1.52 1.28
CA GLN A 153 22.37 -1.49 1.89
C GLN A 153 21.91 -2.91 2.22
N GLN A 154 20.99 -3.47 1.44
CA GLN A 154 20.44 -4.83 1.62
C GLN A 154 21.30 -5.93 0.98
N CYS A 155 22.55 -5.63 0.67
CA CYS A 155 23.40 -6.54 -0.09
C CYS A 155 23.65 -7.84 0.70
N GLU A 156 23.44 -8.98 0.05
CA GLU A 156 23.58 -10.32 0.64
C GLU A 156 22.62 -10.57 1.82
N ASP A 157 21.57 -9.76 1.99
CA ASP A 157 20.47 -10.09 2.90
C ASP A 157 19.66 -11.25 2.33
N HIS A 158 19.10 -12.10 3.19
CA HIS A 158 18.19 -13.15 2.72
C HIS A 158 16.82 -12.55 2.37
N GLY A 159 16.39 -11.55 3.12
CA GLY A 159 15.11 -10.87 2.98
C GLY A 159 15.10 -9.68 2.00
N ASN A 160 13.94 -9.04 1.90
CA ASN A 160 13.71 -7.83 1.08
C ASN A 160 12.96 -6.72 1.82
N MET A 161 12.93 -6.76 3.16
CA MET A 161 12.30 -5.73 3.99
C MET A 161 12.84 -4.33 3.66
N PHE A 162 11.97 -3.33 3.51
CA PHE A 162 12.41 -2.01 3.06
C PHE A 162 13.13 -1.19 4.13
N THR A 163 12.53 -1.04 5.31
CA THR A 163 13.03 -0.11 6.36
C THR A 163 13.55 -0.81 7.62
N ALA A 164 13.17 -2.07 7.86
CA ALA A 164 13.63 -2.84 9.01
C ALA A 164 14.68 -3.93 8.67
N TYR A 165 15.26 -3.91 7.46
CA TYR A 165 16.26 -4.92 7.04
C TYR A 165 17.50 -4.95 7.95
N ASN A 166 17.84 -3.83 8.59
CA ASN A 166 18.94 -3.77 9.55
C ASN A 166 18.60 -4.37 10.93
N LYS A 167 17.34 -4.77 11.17
CA LYS A 167 16.88 -5.49 12.36
C LYS A 167 16.56 -6.95 12.05
N ASP A 168 15.91 -7.15 10.90
CA ASP A 168 15.59 -8.45 10.33
C ASP A 168 16.02 -8.48 8.85
N PRO A 169 17.26 -8.94 8.56
CA PRO A 169 17.75 -9.12 7.21
C PRO A 169 17.31 -10.45 6.58
N TYR A 170 16.47 -11.24 7.25
CA TYR A 170 16.15 -12.60 6.85
C TYR A 170 14.82 -12.72 6.13
N SER A 171 13.88 -11.86 6.49
CA SER A 171 12.49 -12.07 6.17
C SER A 171 12.07 -11.42 4.85
N GLU A 172 11.21 -12.13 4.13
CA GLU A 172 10.54 -11.59 2.95
C GLU A 172 9.24 -10.91 3.37
N PHE A 173 8.89 -9.83 2.68
CA PHE A 173 7.80 -8.92 3.00
C PHE A 173 6.44 -9.59 3.27
N ASN A 174 5.96 -10.49 2.41
CA ASN A 174 4.66 -11.14 2.59
C ASN A 174 4.62 -12.06 3.82
N ILE A 175 5.72 -12.78 4.08
CA ILE A 175 5.82 -13.66 5.26
C ILE A 175 6.00 -12.84 6.54
N PHE A 176 6.85 -11.80 6.50
CA PHE A 176 7.05 -10.87 7.59
C PHE A 176 5.77 -10.11 7.96
N GLY A 177 4.90 -9.83 6.99
CA GLY A 177 3.66 -9.13 7.22
C GLY A 177 2.68 -9.88 8.14
N ASP A 178 2.78 -11.21 8.23
CA ASP A 178 2.10 -12.02 9.24
C ASP A 178 2.80 -13.38 9.44
N PRO A 179 3.88 -13.44 10.24
CA PRO A 179 4.69 -14.66 10.38
C PRO A 179 3.89 -15.83 10.94
N PHE A 180 2.99 -15.55 11.89
CA PHE A 180 2.13 -16.57 12.47
C PHE A 180 1.10 -17.08 11.46
N GLY A 181 0.43 -16.18 10.72
CA GLY A 181 -0.47 -16.58 9.64
C GLY A 181 0.25 -17.41 8.57
N ALA A 182 1.47 -17.03 8.19
CA ALA A 182 2.27 -17.83 7.28
C ALA A 182 2.61 -19.20 7.87
N TYR A 183 3.05 -19.29 9.12
CA TYR A 183 3.29 -20.57 9.79
C TYR A 183 2.05 -21.49 9.73
N GLN A 184 0.85 -20.97 10.02
CA GLN A 184 -0.40 -21.76 9.93
C GLN A 184 -0.68 -22.29 8.52
N VAL A 185 -0.36 -21.52 7.47
CA VAL A 185 -0.52 -21.96 6.07
C VAL A 185 0.50 -23.02 5.70
N PHE A 186 1.78 -22.82 6.04
CA PHE A 186 2.85 -23.78 5.74
C PHE A 186 2.63 -25.12 6.46
N HIS A 187 2.22 -25.07 7.72
CA HIS A 187 1.88 -26.24 8.54
C HIS A 187 0.47 -26.76 8.34
N SER A 188 -0.24 -26.26 7.33
CA SER A 188 -1.56 -26.76 7.01
C SER A 188 -1.51 -28.21 6.54
N GLY A 189 -0.44 -28.69 5.92
CA GLY A 189 -0.39 -30.06 5.37
C GLY A 189 -1.16 -30.23 4.05
N ILE A 190 -1.63 -29.13 3.47
CA ILE A 190 -2.00 -29.05 2.05
C ILE A 190 -0.71 -28.99 1.22
N PRO A 191 -0.63 -29.58 0.01
CA PRO A 191 0.53 -29.43 -0.88
C PRO A 191 0.85 -27.97 -1.18
N ILE A 192 2.13 -27.59 -1.05
CA ILE A 192 2.60 -26.22 -1.27
C ILE A 192 3.67 -26.18 -2.35
N THR A 193 3.54 -25.21 -3.26
CA THR A 193 4.63 -24.75 -4.11
C THR A 193 5.01 -23.32 -3.72
N LEU A 194 6.26 -23.14 -3.31
CA LEU A 194 6.83 -21.85 -2.91
C LEU A 194 7.63 -21.24 -4.06
N VAL A 195 7.39 -19.97 -4.33
CA VAL A 195 8.18 -19.12 -5.23
C VAL A 195 8.78 -17.99 -4.39
N PRO A 196 9.94 -18.26 -3.74
CA PRO A 196 10.59 -17.32 -2.83
C PRO A 196 11.58 -16.41 -3.54
N LEU A 197 12.20 -15.53 -2.75
CA LEU A 197 13.29 -14.65 -3.17
C LEU A 197 14.46 -15.39 -3.82
N ASP A 198 14.69 -16.66 -3.49
CA ASP A 198 15.70 -17.51 -4.13
C ASP A 198 15.56 -17.49 -5.65
N ALA A 199 14.34 -17.71 -6.15
CA ALA A 199 14.06 -17.67 -7.57
C ALA A 199 13.83 -16.25 -8.06
N THR A 200 13.06 -15.42 -7.34
CA THR A 200 12.66 -14.11 -7.88
C THR A 200 13.83 -13.14 -7.98
N ASN A 201 14.85 -13.24 -7.10
CA ASN A 201 16.08 -12.44 -7.21
C ASN A 201 16.88 -12.75 -8.48
N THR A 202 16.58 -13.85 -9.18
CA THR A 202 17.22 -14.24 -10.43
C THR A 202 16.48 -13.77 -11.68
N ILE A 203 15.35 -13.07 -11.52
CA ILE A 203 14.53 -12.51 -12.61
C ILE A 203 14.21 -11.01 -12.42
N PRO A 204 15.24 -10.14 -12.39
CA PRO A 204 15.06 -8.69 -12.30
C PRO A 204 14.41 -8.13 -13.57
N ILE A 205 13.64 -7.06 -13.41
CA ILE A 205 13.17 -6.22 -14.53
C ILE A 205 14.35 -5.43 -15.08
N THR A 206 15.03 -5.97 -16.09
CA THR A 206 16.16 -5.27 -16.71
C THR A 206 15.70 -4.17 -17.66
N ASP A 207 16.58 -3.23 -17.99
CA ASP A 207 16.33 -2.20 -19.02
C ASP A 207 15.96 -2.83 -20.38
N ASN A 208 16.62 -3.93 -20.74
CA ASN A 208 16.30 -4.68 -21.96
C ASN A 208 14.89 -5.25 -21.93
N PHE A 209 14.50 -5.93 -20.83
CA PHE A 209 13.12 -6.42 -20.69
C PHE A 209 12.11 -5.28 -20.77
N PHE A 210 12.37 -4.17 -20.07
CA PHE A 210 11.48 -3.02 -20.05
C PHE A 210 11.28 -2.43 -21.45
N LYS A 211 12.34 -2.27 -22.23
CA LYS A 211 12.28 -1.80 -23.64
C LYS A 211 11.56 -2.78 -24.56
N GLU A 212 11.81 -4.08 -24.40
CA GLU A 212 11.09 -5.10 -25.17
C GLU A 212 9.59 -5.09 -24.86
N PHE A 213 9.21 -4.94 -23.59
CA PHE A 213 7.82 -4.79 -23.19
C PHE A 213 7.22 -3.49 -23.74
N GLU A 214 7.97 -2.38 -23.74
CA GLU A 214 7.52 -1.12 -24.34
C GLU A 214 7.16 -1.30 -25.82
N GLN A 215 7.94 -2.10 -26.56
CA GLN A 215 7.71 -2.35 -27.98
C GLN A 215 6.59 -3.37 -28.25
N LYS A 216 6.30 -4.27 -27.30
CA LYS A 216 5.35 -5.39 -27.45
C LYS A 216 4.10 -5.17 -26.61
N GLN A 217 3.25 -4.23 -27.04
CA GLN A 217 1.97 -3.90 -26.42
C GLN A 217 0.80 -4.01 -27.42
N ASN A 218 0.66 -5.18 -28.03
CA ASN A 218 -0.31 -5.50 -29.07
C ASN A 218 -1.75 -5.57 -28.54
N THR A 219 -1.93 -5.82 -27.24
CA THR A 219 -3.25 -5.89 -26.58
C THR A 219 -3.43 -4.72 -25.60
N TYR A 220 -4.67 -4.50 -25.17
CA TYR A 220 -4.96 -3.45 -24.18
C TYR A 220 -4.46 -3.81 -22.79
N GLU A 221 -4.48 -5.11 -22.46
CA GLU A 221 -3.94 -5.68 -21.23
C GLU A 221 -2.43 -5.43 -21.15
N ALA A 222 -1.70 -5.72 -22.23
CA ALA A 222 -0.27 -5.47 -22.30
C ALA A 222 0.06 -3.99 -22.09
N LYS A 223 -0.72 -3.08 -22.69
CA LYS A 223 -0.58 -1.63 -22.49
C LYS A 223 -0.81 -1.22 -21.03
N TYR A 224 -1.86 -1.74 -20.40
CA TYR A 224 -2.16 -1.44 -18.99
C TYR A 224 -1.07 -1.96 -18.05
N CYS A 225 -0.62 -3.20 -18.27
CA CYS A 225 0.46 -3.81 -17.49
C CYS A 225 1.77 -3.03 -17.67
N PHE A 226 2.11 -2.63 -18.90
CA PHE A 226 3.30 -1.81 -19.13
C PHE A 226 3.19 -0.43 -18.46
N GLN A 227 2.03 0.24 -18.55
CA GLN A 227 1.82 1.51 -17.86
C GLN A 227 1.97 1.38 -16.34
N THR A 228 1.43 0.29 -15.75
CA THR A 228 1.59 -0.02 -14.33
C THR A 228 3.07 -0.17 -13.97
N LEU A 229 3.81 -0.96 -14.73
CA LEU A 229 5.24 -1.17 -14.53
C LEU A 229 6.05 0.12 -14.73
N LYS A 230 5.66 0.95 -15.69
CA LYS A 230 6.28 2.25 -15.96
C LYS A 230 6.10 3.21 -14.78
N ILE A 231 4.91 3.24 -14.18
CA ILE A 231 4.68 4.02 -12.96
C ILE A 231 5.57 3.51 -11.84
N ALA A 232 5.62 2.19 -11.61
CA ALA A 232 6.50 1.60 -10.60
C ALA A 232 7.96 2.01 -10.82
N ARG A 233 8.47 1.92 -12.07
CA ARG A 233 9.80 2.42 -12.44
C ARG A 233 10.00 3.89 -12.09
N ASP A 234 9.05 4.74 -12.43
CA ASP A 234 9.17 6.18 -12.18
C ASP A 234 9.11 6.52 -10.70
N THR A 235 8.38 5.74 -9.89
CA THR A 235 8.20 5.97 -8.45
C THR A 235 9.20 5.21 -7.59
N TRP A 236 9.99 4.31 -8.16
CA TRP A 236 10.93 3.50 -7.41
C TRP A 236 12.04 4.35 -6.78
N PHE A 237 12.36 4.07 -5.52
CA PHE A 237 13.28 4.87 -4.71
C PHE A 237 14.77 4.59 -4.99
N ASN A 238 15.08 3.52 -5.73
CA ASN A 238 16.43 3.00 -6.00
C ASN A 238 16.68 2.75 -7.51
N GLN A 239 17.80 2.10 -7.85
CA GLN A 239 18.09 1.59 -9.21
C GLN A 239 17.05 0.55 -9.64
N PHE A 240 15.92 0.98 -10.21
CA PHE A 240 14.80 0.12 -10.57
C PHE A 240 15.23 -1.14 -11.34
N TYR A 241 16.05 -0.98 -12.38
CA TYR A 241 16.43 -2.08 -13.27
C TYR A 241 17.33 -3.16 -12.63
N THR A 242 17.80 -2.93 -11.40
CA THR A 242 18.64 -3.86 -10.65
C THR A 242 18.02 -4.29 -9.31
N SER A 243 16.86 -3.73 -8.94
CA SER A 243 16.25 -3.93 -7.62
C SER A 243 14.73 -4.21 -7.65
N TYR A 244 14.10 -4.17 -8.82
CA TYR A 244 12.72 -4.58 -9.01
C TYR A 244 12.68 -5.93 -9.75
N PHE A 245 11.91 -6.88 -9.25
CA PHE A 245 11.89 -8.26 -9.76
C PHE A 245 10.48 -8.69 -10.17
N MET A 246 10.39 -9.72 -11.02
CA MET A 246 9.11 -10.39 -11.29
C MET A 246 8.74 -11.29 -10.11
N TRP A 247 8.12 -10.75 -9.07
CA TRP A 247 7.66 -11.54 -7.92
C TRP A 247 6.37 -12.31 -8.26
N ASP A 248 5.21 -11.67 -8.18
CA ASP A 248 3.90 -12.31 -8.31
C ASP A 248 3.63 -12.90 -9.70
N SER A 249 4.06 -12.18 -10.75
CA SER A 249 3.93 -12.63 -12.13
C SER A 249 4.70 -13.93 -12.36
N PHE A 250 5.91 -14.07 -11.80
CA PHE A 250 6.71 -15.28 -11.95
C PHE A 250 6.07 -16.46 -11.22
N MET A 251 5.52 -16.24 -10.02
CA MET A 251 4.76 -17.27 -9.31
C MET A 251 3.57 -17.76 -10.15
N THR A 252 2.84 -16.85 -10.78
CA THR A 252 1.74 -17.20 -11.70
C THR A 252 2.23 -18.09 -12.85
N GLY A 253 3.38 -17.77 -13.45
CA GLY A 253 4.00 -18.59 -14.49
C GLY A 253 4.37 -19.99 -14.01
N VAL A 254 4.99 -20.09 -12.84
CA VAL A 254 5.35 -21.37 -12.21
C VAL A 254 4.10 -22.21 -11.96
N ALA A 255 3.06 -21.62 -11.36
CA ALA A 255 1.79 -22.28 -11.09
C ALA A 255 1.12 -22.80 -12.36
N LEU A 256 0.98 -21.96 -13.40
CA LEU A 256 0.36 -22.34 -14.66
C LEU A 256 1.12 -23.46 -15.38
N SER A 257 2.46 -23.46 -15.31
CA SER A 257 3.27 -24.53 -15.89
C SER A 257 3.03 -25.87 -15.20
N ILE A 258 2.92 -25.89 -13.87
CA ILE A 258 2.60 -27.12 -13.10
C ILE A 258 1.18 -27.58 -13.41
N MET A 259 0.19 -26.68 -13.34
CA MET A 259 -1.22 -27.00 -13.62
C MET A 259 -1.42 -27.56 -15.04
N ARG A 260 -0.70 -27.04 -16.03
CA ARG A 260 -0.80 -27.50 -17.43
C ARG A 260 -0.14 -28.86 -17.65
N ASN A 261 0.99 -29.10 -16.99
CA ASN A 261 1.81 -30.29 -17.24
C ASN A 261 1.47 -31.47 -16.30
N GLY A 262 0.61 -31.25 -15.31
CA GLY A 262 0.41 -32.17 -14.19
C GLY A 262 1.64 -32.20 -13.26
N GLU A 263 1.52 -32.86 -12.10
CA GLU A 263 2.68 -33.14 -11.26
C GLU A 263 3.63 -34.09 -12.01
N LYS A 264 4.65 -33.52 -12.67
CA LYS A 264 5.71 -34.31 -13.27
C LYS A 264 6.49 -35.01 -12.14
N PRO A 265 6.92 -36.27 -12.31
CA PRO A 265 7.56 -37.07 -11.25
C PRO A 265 8.77 -36.43 -10.57
N ASN A 266 9.41 -35.45 -11.23
CA ASN A 266 10.65 -34.81 -10.79
C ASN A 266 10.45 -33.34 -10.36
N GLY A 267 9.21 -32.85 -10.28
CA GLY A 267 8.93 -31.43 -9.99
C GLY A 267 9.36 -30.47 -11.11
N GLU A 268 9.48 -30.94 -12.35
CA GLU A 268 9.90 -30.11 -13.49
C GLU A 268 8.93 -28.95 -13.77
N ASN A 269 9.47 -27.74 -13.87
CA ASN A 269 8.74 -26.55 -14.30
C ASN A 269 9.34 -25.96 -15.58
N ASP A 270 8.54 -25.34 -16.45
CA ASP A 270 9.04 -24.76 -17.71
C ASP A 270 9.95 -23.54 -17.49
N PHE A 271 9.72 -22.80 -16.41
CA PHE A 271 10.32 -21.49 -16.14
C PHE A 271 11.27 -21.48 -14.95
N ALA A 272 11.16 -22.44 -14.04
CA ALA A 272 11.95 -22.51 -12.82
C ALA A 272 12.68 -23.85 -12.67
N GLU A 273 13.84 -23.80 -12.03
CA GLU A 273 14.46 -24.96 -11.36
C GLU A 273 13.74 -25.15 -10.02
N MET A 274 13.38 -26.40 -9.70
CA MET A 274 12.57 -26.74 -8.53
C MET A 274 13.31 -27.74 -7.65
N GLU A 275 13.15 -27.61 -6.32
CA GLU A 275 13.75 -28.50 -5.33
C GLU A 275 12.74 -28.72 -4.19
N VAL A 276 12.64 -29.94 -3.66
CA VAL A 276 11.87 -30.17 -2.43
C VAL A 276 12.76 -29.83 -1.24
N MET A 277 12.30 -28.90 -0.40
CA MET A 277 13.02 -28.47 0.80
C MET A 277 12.18 -28.69 2.05
N ASN A 278 12.85 -28.98 3.15
CA ASN A 278 12.22 -29.09 4.47
C ASN A 278 12.36 -27.73 5.19
N ILE A 279 11.27 -27.00 5.31
CA ILE A 279 11.27 -25.62 5.81
C ILE A 279 10.28 -25.42 6.94
N THR A 280 10.42 -24.32 7.67
CA THR A 280 9.43 -23.78 8.61
C THR A 280 9.43 -22.25 8.52
N VAL A 281 8.44 -21.60 9.12
CA VAL A 281 8.40 -20.13 9.24
C VAL A 281 8.75 -19.78 10.68
N VAL A 282 9.82 -19.01 10.88
CA VAL A 282 10.18 -18.52 12.21
C VAL A 282 9.15 -17.47 12.63
N THR A 283 8.38 -17.73 13.68
CA THR A 283 7.33 -16.80 14.13
C THR A 283 7.77 -15.87 15.25
N SER A 284 8.85 -16.23 15.96
CA SER A 284 9.39 -15.48 17.10
C SER A 284 10.84 -15.88 17.35
N ASN A 285 11.57 -15.07 18.11
CA ASN A 285 13.02 -15.19 18.31
C ASN A 285 13.37 -15.75 19.70
N GLU A 286 14.39 -16.61 19.77
CA GLU A 286 14.89 -17.16 21.04
C GLU A 286 15.47 -16.07 21.97
N PRO A 287 15.35 -16.22 23.30
CA PRO A 287 14.88 -17.41 24.02
C PRO A 287 13.34 -17.51 24.06
N TYR A 288 12.82 -18.71 23.86
CA TYR A 288 11.38 -18.99 23.98
C TYR A 288 10.93 -18.98 25.44
N GLY A 289 9.70 -18.53 25.69
CA GLY A 289 9.07 -18.46 27.01
C GLY A 289 9.46 -17.23 27.83
N VAL A 290 10.18 -16.27 27.23
CA VAL A 290 10.53 -15.01 27.90
C VAL A 290 9.41 -14.00 27.67
N HIS A 291 8.75 -13.61 28.75
CA HIS A 291 7.70 -12.60 28.71
C HIS A 291 8.30 -11.19 28.85
N ASP A 292 8.75 -10.61 27.74
CA ASP A 292 9.28 -9.24 27.67
C ASP A 292 8.24 -8.21 27.19
N GLY A 293 6.98 -8.65 27.00
CA GLY A 293 5.88 -7.82 26.52
C GLY A 293 5.89 -7.58 25.00
N SER A 294 6.86 -8.11 24.26
CA SER A 294 6.87 -8.01 22.81
C SER A 294 5.78 -8.88 22.18
N ASN A 295 5.50 -10.07 22.72
CA ASN A 295 4.65 -11.06 22.08
C ASN A 295 3.24 -11.13 22.69
N PRO A 296 2.21 -10.50 22.10
CA PRO A 296 0.87 -10.43 22.69
C PRO A 296 0.11 -11.76 22.64
N PHE A 297 0.63 -12.81 22.00
CA PHE A 297 0.07 -14.15 22.18
C PHE A 297 0.26 -14.70 23.60
N PHE A 298 1.25 -14.18 24.31
CA PHE A 298 1.61 -14.56 25.67
C PHE A 298 1.49 -13.31 26.54
N ASP A 299 0.30 -13.09 27.09
CA ASP A 299 -0.11 -11.88 27.83
C ASP A 299 -0.24 -12.11 29.35
N GLY A 300 0.26 -13.26 29.84
CA GLY A 300 0.22 -13.66 31.23
C GLY A 300 -1.08 -14.36 31.67
N HIS A 301 -2.06 -14.57 30.77
CA HIS A 301 -3.21 -15.40 31.07
C HIS A 301 -2.85 -16.89 31.18
N VAL A 302 -3.68 -17.65 31.91
CA VAL A 302 -3.49 -19.10 32.16
C VAL A 302 -3.43 -19.92 30.87
N ARG A 303 -4.10 -19.46 29.81
CA ARG A 303 -4.03 -20.05 28.47
C ARG A 303 -3.62 -18.97 27.49
N PRO A 304 -2.43 -19.08 26.86
CA PRO A 304 -2.02 -18.19 25.80
C PRO A 304 -3.03 -18.19 24.63
N LYS A 305 -3.05 -17.09 23.87
CA LYS A 305 -3.91 -16.93 22.70
C LYS A 305 -3.72 -18.11 21.74
N PHE A 306 -4.82 -18.61 21.16
CA PHE A 306 -4.85 -19.81 20.30
C PHE A 306 -4.38 -21.12 20.97
N ASN A 307 -4.31 -21.16 22.31
CA ASN A 307 -3.76 -22.28 23.09
C ASN A 307 -2.30 -22.60 22.71
N LEU A 308 -1.51 -21.58 22.40
CA LEU A 308 -0.09 -21.76 22.11
C LEU A 308 0.69 -22.23 23.35
N LEU A 309 1.76 -22.97 23.12
CA LEU A 309 2.59 -23.54 24.19
C LEU A 309 3.60 -22.49 24.69
N GLU A 310 3.57 -22.19 25.99
CA GLU A 310 4.58 -21.38 26.65
C GLU A 310 5.94 -22.11 26.64
N GLY A 311 7.01 -21.41 26.25
CA GLY A 311 8.31 -22.03 25.97
C GLY A 311 8.40 -22.72 24.61
N GLY A 312 7.32 -22.75 23.82
CA GLY A 312 7.31 -23.25 22.44
C GLY A 312 7.83 -22.24 21.42
N VAL A 313 7.94 -22.66 20.16
CA VAL A 313 8.54 -21.89 19.04
C VAL A 313 7.85 -20.56 18.72
N HIS A 314 6.64 -20.36 19.23
CA HIS A 314 5.87 -19.11 19.09
C HIS A 314 6.03 -18.14 20.25
N SER A 315 6.70 -18.54 21.34
CA SER A 315 6.73 -17.83 22.63
C SER A 315 7.97 -16.97 22.86
N GLY A 316 8.69 -16.65 21.79
CA GLY A 316 9.87 -15.80 21.82
C GLY A 316 9.56 -14.33 21.62
N HIS A 317 10.61 -13.53 21.54
CA HIS A 317 10.54 -12.11 21.21
C HIS A 317 10.08 -11.91 19.76
N VAL A 318 9.24 -10.92 19.51
CA VAL A 318 8.81 -10.53 18.15
C VAL A 318 9.13 -9.08 17.89
N LEU A 319 9.67 -8.76 16.70
CA LEU A 319 10.17 -7.43 16.35
C LEU A 319 9.11 -6.35 16.58
N THR A 320 9.32 -5.45 17.55
CA THR A 320 8.32 -4.46 18.00
C THR A 320 8.33 -3.14 17.20
N GLY A 321 9.37 -2.87 16.42
CA GLY A 321 9.49 -1.67 15.60
C GLY A 321 10.93 -1.38 15.16
N PHE A 322 11.18 -0.19 14.59
CA PHE A 322 12.49 0.19 14.06
C PHE A 322 13.61 0.34 15.08
N ASP A 323 13.25 0.74 16.30
CA ASP A 323 14.22 0.98 17.37
C ASP A 323 14.32 -0.19 18.33
N ASP A 324 13.80 -1.36 17.94
CA ASP A 324 13.79 -2.54 18.79
C ASP A 324 15.23 -2.91 19.21
N PRO A 325 15.60 -2.71 20.49
CA PRO A 325 16.95 -2.93 20.96
C PRO A 325 17.30 -4.42 21.01
N PHE A 326 16.30 -5.31 21.11
CA PHE A 326 16.54 -6.75 21.11
C PHE A 326 17.13 -7.18 19.77
N CYS A 327 16.59 -6.66 18.66
CA CYS A 327 17.00 -7.06 17.32
C CYS A 327 18.35 -6.47 16.87
N VAL A 328 18.95 -5.56 17.63
CA VAL A 328 20.25 -4.95 17.31
C VAL A 328 21.42 -5.81 17.74
N MET A 329 22.35 -6.05 16.82
CA MET A 329 23.65 -6.64 17.13
C MET A 329 24.71 -5.55 17.32
N LYS A 330 25.34 -5.48 18.50
CA LYS A 330 26.41 -4.51 18.79
C LYS A 330 27.57 -4.69 17.82
N GLY A 331 27.93 -3.61 17.11
CA GLY A 331 29.05 -3.60 16.16
C GLY A 331 28.74 -4.20 14.78
N SER A 332 27.48 -4.57 14.50
CA SER A 332 27.01 -5.05 13.20
C SER A 332 25.99 -4.09 12.61
N ILE A 333 26.00 -3.96 11.29
CA ILE A 333 24.95 -3.25 10.53
C ILE A 333 23.70 -4.12 10.31
N LYS A 334 23.84 -5.44 10.43
CA LYS A 334 22.76 -6.42 10.32
C LYS A 334 22.21 -6.78 11.70
N GLY A 335 20.90 -6.96 11.78
CA GLY A 335 20.20 -7.34 12.99
C GLY A 335 20.10 -8.85 13.16
N LYS A 336 19.56 -9.29 14.31
CA LYS A 336 19.47 -10.70 14.69
C LYS A 336 18.06 -11.29 14.61
N CYS A 337 17.03 -10.47 14.45
CA CYS A 337 15.65 -10.97 14.41
C CYS A 337 15.36 -11.67 13.09
N GLN A 338 14.44 -12.64 13.13
CA GLN A 338 14.13 -13.55 12.04
C GLN A 338 12.60 -13.74 11.90
N ASP A 339 11.80 -12.72 12.26
CA ASP A 339 10.34 -12.75 12.21
C ASP A 339 9.85 -12.98 10.78
N GLY A 340 9.36 -14.17 10.46
CA GLY A 340 8.92 -14.52 9.10
C GLY A 340 10.05 -15.06 8.22
N TYR A 341 11.20 -15.42 8.79
CA TYR A 341 12.22 -16.13 8.03
C TYR A 341 11.73 -17.53 7.67
N THR A 342 11.66 -17.83 6.38
CA THR A 342 11.41 -19.19 5.85
C THR A 342 12.69 -20.01 5.96
N LYS A 343 12.86 -20.67 7.09
CA LYS A 343 14.12 -21.32 7.46
C LYS A 343 14.11 -22.79 7.08
N GLU A 344 15.19 -23.25 6.45
CA GLU A 344 15.43 -24.68 6.26
C GLU A 344 15.75 -25.33 7.62
N VAL A 345 15.03 -26.40 7.95
CA VAL A 345 15.14 -27.07 9.25
C VAL A 345 15.07 -28.60 9.08
N GLN A 346 15.72 -29.30 10.00
CA GLN A 346 15.63 -30.75 10.13
C GLN A 346 14.93 -31.07 11.46
N GLY A 347 13.75 -31.70 11.42
CA GLY A 347 13.04 -32.07 12.64
C GLY A 347 11.53 -32.24 12.46
N LEU A 348 10.83 -32.37 13.59
CA LEU A 348 9.38 -32.58 13.62
C LEU A 348 8.57 -31.36 13.14
N ASP A 349 9.16 -30.16 13.21
CA ASP A 349 8.55 -28.90 12.77
C ASP A 349 8.90 -28.56 11.30
N SER A 350 9.47 -29.50 10.54
CA SER A 350 9.77 -29.27 9.13
C SER A 350 8.61 -29.71 8.23
N VAL A 351 8.22 -28.85 7.29
CA VAL A 351 7.31 -29.19 6.20
C VAL A 351 8.06 -29.30 4.88
N ALA A 352 7.82 -30.41 4.15
CA ALA A 352 8.37 -30.62 2.83
C ALA A 352 7.57 -29.80 1.81
N VAL A 353 8.25 -28.87 1.15
CA VAL A 353 7.65 -27.91 0.21
C VAL A 353 8.40 -27.95 -1.12
N LEU A 354 7.68 -27.90 -2.24
CA LEU A 354 8.30 -27.75 -3.56
C LEU A 354 8.68 -26.28 -3.76
N VAL A 355 9.97 -25.97 -3.83
CA VAL A 355 10.52 -24.62 -3.86
C VAL A 355 11.10 -24.32 -5.24
N ALA A 356 10.73 -23.18 -5.84
CA ALA A 356 11.45 -22.64 -6.99
C ALA A 356 12.77 -22.02 -6.49
N VAL A 357 13.90 -22.52 -6.99
CA VAL A 357 15.23 -22.08 -6.54
C VAL A 357 15.89 -21.08 -7.49
N LYS A 358 15.48 -21.08 -8.76
CA LYS A 358 16.08 -20.23 -9.80
C LYS A 358 15.20 -20.12 -11.03
N ALA A 359 15.13 -18.93 -11.62
CA ALA A 359 14.51 -18.73 -12.93
C ALA A 359 15.43 -19.26 -14.05
N LYS A 360 14.87 -20.06 -14.96
CA LYS A 360 15.62 -20.67 -16.06
C LYS A 360 16.07 -19.60 -17.07
N PRO A 361 17.32 -19.70 -17.56
CA PRO A 361 17.79 -18.82 -18.62
C PRO A 361 16.96 -19.04 -19.88
N ASN A 362 16.90 -18.03 -20.74
CA ASN A 362 16.28 -18.18 -22.05
C ASN A 362 16.97 -19.29 -22.84
N ARG A 363 16.20 -20.19 -23.45
CA ARG A 363 16.76 -21.27 -24.29
C ARG A 363 17.47 -20.71 -25.52
N ASN A 364 17.05 -19.55 -26.01
CA ASN A 364 17.71 -18.83 -27.09
C ASN A 364 18.72 -17.83 -26.52
N ALA A 365 20.02 -18.16 -26.60
CA ALA A 365 21.11 -17.31 -26.13
C ALA A 365 21.22 -15.96 -26.86
N ASN A 366 20.61 -15.81 -28.05
CA ASN A 366 20.59 -14.56 -28.81
C ASN A 366 19.33 -13.71 -28.53
N SER A 367 18.43 -14.17 -27.66
CA SER A 367 17.24 -13.40 -27.28
C SER A 367 17.64 -12.14 -26.50
N PRO A 368 17.00 -10.98 -26.75
CA PRO A 368 17.18 -9.79 -25.91
C PRO A 368 16.64 -9.99 -24.48
N LEU A 369 15.81 -11.02 -24.28
CA LEU A 369 15.23 -11.42 -23.00
C LEU A 369 16.01 -12.59 -22.43
N ASP A 370 16.57 -12.45 -21.24
CA ASP A 370 17.53 -13.39 -20.67
C ASP A 370 16.90 -14.53 -19.83
N ARG A 371 15.57 -14.50 -19.64
CA ARG A 371 14.79 -15.56 -18.97
C ARG A 371 13.71 -16.11 -19.86
N GLU A 372 13.48 -17.42 -19.77
CA GLU A 372 12.44 -18.11 -20.55
C GLU A 372 11.04 -17.57 -20.22
N PHE A 373 10.80 -17.26 -18.94
CA PHE A 373 9.53 -16.68 -18.50
C PHE A 373 9.20 -15.35 -19.18
N PHE A 374 10.18 -14.50 -19.46
CA PHE A 374 9.90 -13.20 -20.10
C PHE A 374 9.29 -13.33 -21.49
N ASN A 375 9.75 -14.32 -22.28
CA ASN A 375 9.15 -14.62 -23.57
C ASN A 375 7.68 -15.01 -23.40
N ASN A 376 7.41 -15.98 -22.52
CA ASN A 376 6.07 -16.47 -22.29
C ASN A 376 5.15 -15.38 -21.72
N PHE A 377 5.63 -14.58 -20.76
CA PHE A 377 4.89 -13.47 -20.17
C PHE A 377 4.43 -12.47 -21.23
N LEU A 378 5.35 -12.03 -22.11
CA LEU A 378 5.00 -11.10 -23.19
C LEU A 378 4.08 -11.77 -24.22
N GLU A 379 4.29 -13.04 -24.56
CA GLU A 379 3.41 -13.78 -25.47
C GLU A 379 1.97 -13.88 -24.93
N VAL A 380 1.81 -14.28 -23.67
CA VAL A 380 0.52 -14.42 -23.00
C VAL A 380 -0.21 -13.08 -22.94
N LEU A 381 0.46 -12.02 -22.49
CA LEU A 381 -0.16 -10.69 -22.43
C LEU A 381 -0.58 -10.19 -23.81
N ASN A 382 0.19 -10.50 -24.85
CA ASN A 382 -0.08 -10.06 -26.21
C ASN A 382 -0.95 -11.02 -27.03
N HIS A 383 -1.44 -12.09 -26.41
CA HIS A 383 -2.23 -13.11 -27.09
C HIS A 383 -3.61 -12.53 -27.51
N PRO A 384 -3.99 -12.57 -28.80
CA PRO A 384 -5.26 -11.97 -29.25
C PRO A 384 -6.49 -12.69 -28.71
N ALA A 385 -6.42 -14.01 -28.53
CA ALA A 385 -7.51 -14.73 -27.87
C ALA A 385 -7.54 -14.33 -26.39
N HIS A 386 -8.73 -14.00 -25.89
CA HIS A 386 -8.98 -13.47 -24.53
C HIS A 386 -8.60 -11.99 -24.30
N SER A 387 -8.32 -11.23 -25.36
CA SER A 387 -8.22 -9.76 -25.28
C SER A 387 -9.53 -9.13 -24.80
N GLY A 388 -9.41 -8.00 -24.11
CA GLY A 388 -10.52 -7.23 -23.55
C GLY A 388 -11.47 -6.74 -24.62
N ARG A 389 -12.77 -6.77 -24.31
CA ARG A 389 -13.88 -6.51 -25.27
C ARG A 389 -14.00 -5.05 -25.74
N PHE A 390 -13.32 -4.10 -25.11
CA PHE A 390 -13.60 -2.68 -25.26
C PHE A 390 -12.47 -1.93 -25.99
N ASN A 391 -12.83 -1.21 -27.05
CA ASN A 391 -11.94 -0.26 -27.73
C ASN A 391 -12.02 1.12 -27.05
N LEU A 392 -10.94 1.49 -26.36
CA LEU A 392 -10.87 2.67 -25.49
C LEU A 392 -11.09 4.00 -26.21
N THR A 393 -10.66 4.12 -27.47
CA THR A 393 -10.77 5.36 -28.25
C THR A 393 -12.23 5.75 -28.54
N ASN A 394 -13.13 4.77 -28.50
CA ASN A 394 -14.55 4.97 -28.81
C ASN A 394 -15.41 5.29 -27.58
N GLN A 395 -14.87 5.15 -26.35
CA GLN A 395 -15.66 5.29 -25.13
C GLN A 395 -15.56 6.67 -24.46
N PHE A 396 -14.56 7.48 -24.81
CA PHE A 396 -14.40 8.84 -24.29
C PHE A 396 -14.19 9.88 -25.41
N PRO A 397 -15.06 9.97 -26.43
CA PRO A 397 -14.87 10.86 -27.59
C PRO A 397 -14.87 12.35 -27.25
N HIS A 398 -15.32 12.72 -26.04
CA HIS A 398 -15.45 14.10 -25.59
C HIS A 398 -14.54 14.45 -24.40
N TYR A 399 -13.65 13.56 -23.97
CA TYR A 399 -12.70 13.88 -22.93
C TYR A 399 -11.74 14.97 -23.43
N LYS A 400 -11.71 16.10 -22.72
CA LYS A 400 -10.77 17.19 -22.96
C LYS A 400 -10.21 17.66 -21.63
N GLU A 401 -8.89 17.76 -21.56
CA GLU A 401 -8.16 18.31 -20.41
C GLU A 401 -8.18 19.85 -20.47
N VAL A 402 -9.29 20.45 -20.04
CA VAL A 402 -9.45 21.92 -20.02
C VAL A 402 -9.77 22.36 -18.61
N MET A 403 -9.18 23.46 -18.18
CA MET A 403 -9.42 24.06 -16.86
C MET A 403 -10.67 24.95 -16.90
N TYR A 404 -11.49 24.89 -15.86
CA TYR A 404 -12.68 25.72 -15.70
C TYR A 404 -12.45 26.77 -14.61
N LYS A 405 -12.30 28.02 -15.02
CA LYS A 405 -12.13 29.17 -14.12
C LYS A 405 -13.24 30.19 -14.35
N PRO A 406 -13.97 30.61 -13.30
CA PRO A 406 -15.01 31.63 -13.41
C PRO A 406 -14.40 33.03 -13.57
N ASP A 407 -15.09 33.91 -14.29
CA ASP A 407 -14.73 35.33 -14.37
C ASP A 407 -15.56 36.16 -13.39
N PHE A 408 -14.90 36.63 -12.34
CA PHE A 408 -15.53 37.41 -11.26
C PHE A 408 -15.25 38.91 -11.34
N ARG A 409 -14.73 39.45 -12.46
CA ARG A 409 -14.32 40.87 -12.56
C ARG A 409 -15.44 41.87 -12.25
N ASN A 410 -16.70 41.49 -12.46
CA ASN A 410 -17.88 42.36 -12.27
C ASN A 410 -18.83 41.87 -11.16
N GLN A 411 -18.38 40.98 -10.27
CA GLN A 411 -19.22 40.46 -9.18
C GLN A 411 -18.76 41.03 -7.83
N ILE A 412 -19.73 41.32 -6.95
CA ILE A 412 -19.45 41.69 -5.57
C ILE A 412 -18.93 40.46 -4.85
N ARG A 413 -17.77 40.58 -4.21
CA ARG A 413 -17.13 39.51 -3.45
C ARG A 413 -17.40 39.71 -1.96
N GLY A 414 -17.75 38.62 -1.30
CA GLY A 414 -18.03 38.55 0.12
C GLY A 414 -16.75 38.46 0.94
N MET A 415 -16.88 37.82 2.11
CA MET A 415 -15.76 37.68 3.03
C MET A 415 -14.70 36.72 2.45
N PRO A 416 -13.42 37.15 2.31
CA PRO A 416 -12.36 36.27 1.86
C PRO A 416 -12.06 35.23 2.93
N ILE A 417 -12.10 33.95 2.55
CA ILE A 417 -11.83 32.84 3.46
C ILE A 417 -10.73 31.91 2.94
N ILE A 418 -9.97 31.34 3.88
CA ILE A 418 -9.21 30.12 3.68
C ILE A 418 -9.93 28.99 4.43
N PHE A 419 -10.10 27.84 3.77
CA PHE A 419 -10.64 26.65 4.40
C PHE A 419 -9.50 25.67 4.70
N ASP A 420 -9.23 25.45 5.98
CA ASP A 420 -8.28 24.47 6.48
C ASP A 420 -9.05 23.20 6.86
N MET A 421 -8.74 22.08 6.22
CA MET A 421 -9.51 20.84 6.32
C MET A 421 -8.61 19.63 6.53
N ASP A 422 -9.13 18.59 7.17
CA ASP A 422 -8.42 17.35 7.53
C ASP A 422 -8.83 16.13 6.68
N LEU A 423 -9.47 16.42 5.55
CA LEU A 423 -9.92 15.46 4.54
C LEU A 423 -10.87 14.40 5.12
N SER A 424 -11.74 14.74 6.07
CA SER A 424 -12.85 13.86 6.48
C SER A 424 -14.04 13.95 5.51
N PRO A 425 -14.95 12.95 5.45
CA PRO A 425 -16.18 13.08 4.67
C PRO A 425 -17.02 14.30 5.05
N GLY A 426 -16.98 14.70 6.32
CA GLY A 426 -17.59 15.93 6.81
C GLY A 426 -17.02 17.18 6.15
N ASP A 427 -15.70 17.23 5.90
CA ASP A 427 -15.07 18.35 5.21
C ASP A 427 -15.50 18.48 3.76
N PHE A 428 -15.69 17.37 3.05
CA PHE A 428 -16.15 17.42 1.67
C PHE A 428 -17.59 17.94 1.58
N ILE A 429 -18.44 17.59 2.56
CA ILE A 429 -19.77 18.18 2.69
C ILE A 429 -19.66 19.69 2.96
N ALA A 430 -18.80 20.09 3.90
CA ALA A 430 -18.57 21.51 4.21
C ALA A 430 -18.02 22.29 3.01
N LEU A 431 -17.03 21.74 2.29
CA LEU A 431 -16.46 22.31 1.08
C LEU A 431 -17.53 22.51 0.00
N LEU A 432 -18.38 21.51 -0.24
CA LEU A 432 -19.47 21.63 -1.20
C LEU A 432 -20.50 22.70 -0.78
N CYS A 433 -20.79 22.83 0.51
CA CYS A 433 -21.63 23.92 1.04
C CYS A 433 -20.99 25.29 0.81
N ILE A 434 -19.68 25.43 1.07
CA ILE A 434 -18.91 26.65 0.84
C ILE A 434 -18.89 27.01 -0.66
N LEU A 435 -18.63 26.04 -1.54
CA LEU A 435 -18.57 26.25 -2.99
C LEU A 435 -19.94 26.59 -3.60
N LYS A 436 -21.03 26.16 -2.97
CA LYS A 436 -22.41 26.49 -3.36
C LYS A 436 -22.91 27.80 -2.75
N ALA A 437 -22.24 28.34 -1.74
CA ALA A 437 -22.58 29.64 -1.18
C ALA A 437 -22.37 30.73 -2.23
N ASN A 438 -23.22 31.76 -2.21
CA ASN A 438 -23.05 32.87 -3.13
C ASN A 438 -21.74 33.61 -2.85
N ILE A 439 -21.05 34.03 -3.91
CA ILE A 439 -19.74 34.66 -3.80
C ILE A 439 -19.76 36.01 -3.10
N ASP A 440 -20.91 36.68 -3.05
CA ASP A 440 -21.13 37.94 -2.32
C ASP A 440 -21.22 37.72 -0.80
N VAL A 441 -21.37 36.47 -0.35
CA VAL A 441 -21.31 36.08 1.08
C VAL A 441 -19.92 35.55 1.43
N ILE A 442 -19.41 34.58 0.66
CA ILE A 442 -18.15 33.90 0.91
C ILE A 442 -17.29 33.85 -0.36
N ASP A 443 -16.07 34.35 -0.25
CA ASP A 443 -15.06 34.29 -1.31
C ASP A 443 -13.93 33.34 -0.89
N LEU A 444 -14.08 32.05 -1.24
CA LEU A 444 -13.07 31.04 -0.95
C LEU A 444 -11.80 31.28 -1.79
N LYS A 445 -10.72 31.65 -1.09
CA LYS A 445 -9.42 32.03 -1.67
C LYS A 445 -8.43 30.89 -1.76
N GLY A 446 -8.52 29.90 -0.90
CA GLY A 446 -7.57 28.80 -0.84
C GLY A 446 -8.02 27.71 0.12
N ILE A 447 -7.53 26.50 -0.12
CA ILE A 447 -7.74 25.34 0.73
C ILE A 447 -6.39 24.91 1.30
N LEU A 448 -6.33 24.73 2.61
CA LEU A 448 -5.19 24.13 3.30
C LEU A 448 -5.59 22.74 3.76
N VAL A 449 -4.73 21.77 3.51
CA VAL A 449 -4.99 20.37 3.84
C VAL A 449 -4.08 19.97 4.99
N SER A 450 -4.64 19.56 6.12
CA SER A 450 -3.86 18.99 7.22
C SER A 450 -3.48 17.55 6.86
N GLY A 451 -2.20 17.34 6.57
CA GLY A 451 -1.69 16.04 6.14
C GLY A 451 -1.72 14.96 7.23
N ASN A 452 -1.93 15.36 8.48
CA ASN A 452 -2.10 14.50 9.64
C ASN A 452 -3.58 14.33 10.05
N GLY A 453 -4.50 14.67 9.15
CA GLY A 453 -5.95 14.58 9.33
C GLY A 453 -6.52 13.16 9.27
N TRP A 454 -7.85 13.04 9.13
CA TRP A 454 -8.53 11.74 9.01
C TRP A 454 -8.21 11.01 7.71
N SER A 455 -7.78 11.74 6.65
CA SER A 455 -7.35 11.11 5.41
C SER A 455 -5.92 11.42 4.99
N ASN A 456 -5.37 10.44 4.29
CA ASN A 456 -4.03 10.48 3.71
C ASN A 456 -3.85 11.65 2.73
N PRO A 457 -2.73 12.40 2.79
CA PRO A 457 -2.32 13.41 1.81
C PRO A 457 -2.42 12.98 0.34
N ALA A 458 -2.22 11.70 0.03
CA ALA A 458 -2.37 11.14 -1.31
C ALA A 458 -3.81 11.26 -1.86
N THR A 459 -4.79 11.56 -1.01
CA THR A 459 -6.18 11.86 -1.39
C THR A 459 -6.39 13.32 -1.80
N ILE A 460 -5.37 14.19 -1.76
CA ILE A 460 -5.49 15.61 -2.15
C ILE A 460 -6.05 15.82 -3.56
N ASP A 461 -5.82 14.85 -4.46
CA ASP A 461 -6.41 14.78 -5.80
C ASP A 461 -7.95 14.85 -5.80
N VAL A 462 -8.62 14.36 -4.75
CA VAL A 462 -10.08 14.46 -4.61
C VAL A 462 -10.52 15.92 -4.58
N ILE A 463 -9.78 16.79 -3.88
CA ILE A 463 -10.10 18.21 -3.79
C ILE A 463 -10.01 18.83 -5.17
N TYR A 464 -8.97 18.51 -5.94
CA TYR A 464 -8.86 18.99 -7.31
C TYR A 464 -10.03 18.54 -8.17
N ASP A 465 -10.47 17.28 -8.06
CA ASP A 465 -11.62 16.78 -8.82
C ASP A 465 -12.95 17.42 -8.39
N VAL A 466 -13.15 17.68 -7.10
CA VAL A 466 -14.32 18.41 -6.58
C VAL A 466 -14.33 19.84 -7.09
N LEU A 467 -13.20 20.54 -7.03
CA LEU A 467 -13.06 21.89 -7.56
C LEU A 467 -13.33 21.92 -9.06
N HIS A 468 -12.78 20.96 -9.80
CA HIS A 468 -12.97 20.85 -11.23
C HIS A 468 -14.44 20.57 -11.60
N MET A 469 -15.09 19.65 -10.87
CA MET A 469 -16.53 19.38 -10.99
C MET A 469 -17.37 20.64 -10.74
N MET A 470 -16.96 21.47 -9.77
CA MET A 470 -17.63 22.71 -9.41
C MET A 470 -17.22 23.90 -10.28
N GLY A 471 -16.33 23.70 -11.27
CA GLY A 471 -15.83 24.76 -12.15
C GLY A 471 -14.99 25.81 -11.42
N ARG A 472 -14.29 25.42 -10.35
CA ARG A 472 -13.50 26.28 -9.47
C ARG A 472 -12.01 25.93 -9.47
N ASP A 473 -11.46 25.70 -10.66
CA ASP A 473 -10.02 25.42 -10.84
C ASP A 473 -9.13 26.65 -10.52
N ASP A 474 -9.72 27.79 -10.18
CA ASP A 474 -9.06 29.01 -9.69
C ASP A 474 -8.55 28.89 -8.25
N ILE A 475 -9.11 27.99 -7.43
CA ILE A 475 -8.78 27.90 -6.00
C ILE A 475 -7.46 27.14 -5.77
N PRO A 476 -6.39 27.76 -5.23
CA PRO A 476 -5.17 27.05 -4.83
C PRO A 476 -5.43 26.08 -3.66
N VAL A 477 -4.73 24.94 -3.69
CA VAL A 477 -4.82 23.89 -2.65
C VAL A 477 -3.40 23.60 -2.17
N GLY A 478 -3.17 23.76 -0.86
CA GLY A 478 -1.86 23.63 -0.24
C GLY A 478 -1.81 22.46 0.73
N LEU A 479 -0.79 21.62 0.60
CA LEU A 479 -0.59 20.46 1.47
C LEU A 479 0.22 20.83 2.71
N GLY A 480 -0.33 20.50 3.87
CA GLY A 480 0.25 20.67 5.19
C GLY A 480 1.21 19.55 5.61
N SER A 481 1.76 19.68 6.82
CA SER A 481 2.57 18.62 7.43
C SER A 481 1.75 17.37 7.68
N ILE A 482 2.38 16.21 7.52
CA ILE A 482 1.80 14.89 7.84
C ILE A 482 2.02 14.49 9.30
N THR A 483 2.85 15.25 10.01
CA THR A 483 3.17 15.03 11.43
C THR A 483 2.73 16.20 12.29
N ALA A 484 2.48 15.90 13.56
CA ALA A 484 2.28 16.91 14.58
C ALA A 484 3.51 17.83 14.70
N LEU A 485 3.27 19.07 15.12
CA LEU A 485 4.33 20.04 15.39
C LEU A 485 5.35 19.48 16.38
N GLY A 486 6.62 19.39 15.97
CA GLY A 486 7.72 18.88 16.80
C GLY A 486 7.82 17.35 16.87
N ALA A 487 6.95 16.60 16.20
CA ALA A 487 7.08 15.15 16.09
C ALA A 487 8.05 14.77 14.95
N PRO A 488 8.92 13.77 15.16
CA PRO A 488 9.74 13.23 14.07
C PRO A 488 8.85 12.64 12.97
N GLU A 489 9.32 12.70 11.71
CA GLU A 489 8.57 12.29 10.50
C GLU A 489 8.04 10.84 10.52
N LEU A 490 8.48 10.01 11.47
CA LEU A 490 8.26 8.55 11.48
C LEU A 490 7.32 8.04 12.60
N GLY A 491 6.62 8.92 13.33
CA GLY A 491 5.82 8.52 14.49
C GLY A 491 4.45 7.90 14.17
N CYS A 492 4.30 6.57 14.30
CA CYS A 492 3.01 5.87 14.17
C CYS A 492 2.05 6.05 15.37
N GLU A 493 2.41 6.84 16.39
CA GLU A 493 1.58 7.00 17.59
C GLU A 493 0.24 7.70 17.31
N TYR A 494 0.21 8.66 16.37
CA TYR A 494 -0.99 9.44 16.06
C TYR A 494 -1.95 8.73 15.09
N VAL A 495 -1.51 7.68 14.38
CA VAL A 495 -2.37 6.96 13.43
C VAL A 495 -3.40 6.08 14.16
N LYS A 496 -3.14 5.71 15.43
CA LYS A 496 -4.02 4.85 16.24
C LYS A 496 -5.39 5.46 16.55
N VAL A 497 -5.57 6.78 16.42
CA VAL A 497 -6.87 7.43 16.68
C VAL A 497 -7.78 7.50 15.46
N ILE A 498 -7.27 7.20 14.25
CA ILE A 498 -8.08 7.17 13.02
C ILE A 498 -8.83 5.82 12.98
N PRO A 499 -10.15 5.78 12.73
CA PRO A 499 -10.95 4.58 12.78
C PRO A 499 -10.60 3.78 11.52
N HIS A 500 -10.27 2.52 11.69
CA HIS A 500 -10.12 1.64 10.56
C HIS A 500 -11.47 0.97 10.24
N GLY A 501 -11.69 0.75 8.94
CA GLY A 501 -12.76 -0.05 8.37
C GLY A 501 -12.18 -1.25 7.59
N SER A 502 -13.06 -2.03 6.96
CA SER A 502 -12.73 -3.29 6.24
C SER A 502 -11.78 -3.15 5.07
N GLY A 503 -11.61 -1.92 4.59
CA GLY A 503 -10.76 -1.55 3.47
C GLY A 503 -9.52 -0.74 3.86
N GLY A 504 -9.25 -0.51 5.16
CA GLY A 504 -8.14 0.27 5.66
C GLY A 504 -8.59 1.44 6.53
N GLY A 505 -8.13 2.66 6.29
CA GLY A 505 -8.63 3.84 7.02
C GLY A 505 -10.06 4.17 6.56
N LEU A 506 -11.04 4.15 7.48
CA LEU A 506 -12.46 4.28 7.15
C LEU A 506 -12.75 5.49 6.25
N ASP A 507 -12.23 6.65 6.64
CA ASP A 507 -12.40 7.91 5.90
C ASP A 507 -11.49 7.99 4.67
N THR A 508 -10.21 7.58 4.81
CA THR A 508 -9.22 7.62 3.74
C THR A 508 -9.67 6.82 2.52
N ASP A 509 -10.08 5.57 2.72
CA ASP A 509 -10.40 4.66 1.62
C ASP A 509 -11.78 4.97 1.03
N THR A 510 -12.73 5.41 1.85
CA THR A 510 -14.04 5.89 1.37
C THR A 510 -13.88 7.09 0.43
N LEU A 511 -13.09 8.07 0.84
CA LEU A 511 -12.87 9.28 0.06
C LEU A 511 -12.00 9.05 -1.17
N PHE A 512 -10.98 8.20 -1.06
CA PHE A 512 -10.20 7.78 -2.21
C PHE A 512 -11.05 7.05 -3.26
N GLY A 513 -11.98 6.20 -2.81
CA GLY A 513 -13.01 5.59 -3.65
C GLY A 513 -13.89 6.63 -4.35
N LEU A 514 -14.39 7.61 -3.59
CA LEU A 514 -15.29 8.68 -4.07
C LEU A 514 -14.63 9.62 -5.09
N ALA A 515 -13.37 10.02 -4.88
CA ALA A 515 -12.58 10.84 -5.82
C ALA A 515 -12.65 10.30 -7.24
N ARG A 516 -12.58 8.98 -7.34
CA ARG A 516 -12.53 8.28 -8.62
C ARG A 516 -13.93 8.03 -9.19
N MET A 517 -14.97 8.71 -8.70
CA MET A 517 -16.23 8.92 -9.42
C MET A 517 -16.38 10.33 -10.01
N LEU A 518 -15.52 11.28 -9.65
CA LEU A 518 -15.61 12.70 -10.07
C LEU A 518 -14.81 13.01 -11.34
N PRO A 519 -15.19 13.97 -12.20
CA PRO A 519 -14.37 14.35 -13.36
C PRO A 519 -12.92 14.65 -12.96
N ARG A 520 -11.93 14.15 -13.73
CA ARG A 520 -10.52 14.35 -13.38
C ARG A 520 -10.07 15.77 -13.68
N ALA A 521 -9.54 16.45 -12.67
CA ALA A 521 -8.91 17.75 -12.84
C ALA A 521 -7.62 17.66 -13.70
N PRO A 522 -7.39 18.58 -14.66
CA PRO A 522 -6.13 18.67 -15.38
C PRO A 522 -4.98 19.23 -14.53
N ARG A 523 -5.27 19.84 -13.38
CA ARG A 523 -4.30 20.55 -12.51
C ARG A 523 -3.53 19.64 -11.54
N ARG A 524 -3.56 18.32 -11.73
CA ARG A 524 -2.93 17.41 -10.77
C ARG A 524 -1.41 17.47 -10.88
N TYR A 525 -0.75 17.38 -9.74
CA TYR A 525 0.70 17.28 -9.68
C TYR A 525 1.11 15.82 -9.83
N THR A 526 1.49 15.44 -11.05
CA THR A 526 2.00 14.10 -11.35
C THR A 526 3.52 14.12 -11.49
N ALA A 527 4.14 12.98 -11.27
CA ALA A 527 5.55 12.79 -11.55
C ALA A 527 5.94 13.01 -13.03
N GLU A 528 4.99 12.80 -13.95
CA GLU A 528 5.19 13.02 -15.38
C GLU A 528 5.47 14.49 -15.69
N ASN A 529 4.85 15.42 -14.94
CA ASN A 529 5.15 16.84 -15.04
C ASN A 529 6.60 17.12 -14.62
N SER A 530 7.09 16.54 -13.52
CA SER A 530 8.47 16.73 -13.08
C SER A 530 9.51 16.22 -14.09
N ILE A 531 9.26 15.05 -14.72
CA ILE A 531 10.14 14.46 -15.73
C ILE A 531 10.18 15.29 -17.01
N LYS A 532 9.04 15.80 -17.48
CA LYS A 532 8.95 16.64 -18.69
C LYS A 532 9.85 17.88 -18.64
N TYR A 533 10.10 18.41 -17.45
CA TYR A 533 10.93 19.60 -17.22
C TYR A 533 12.33 19.28 -16.66
N GLY A 534 12.71 18.01 -16.59
CA GLY A 534 14.05 17.59 -16.16
C GLY A 534 14.34 17.83 -14.67
N ALA A 535 13.33 18.03 -13.84
CA ALA A 535 13.50 18.28 -12.41
C ALA A 535 13.53 16.96 -11.61
N PRO A 536 14.44 16.81 -10.64
CA PRO A 536 14.35 15.75 -9.66
C PRO A 536 13.00 15.83 -8.92
N ARG A 537 12.47 14.69 -8.46
CA ARG A 537 11.30 14.67 -7.56
C ARG A 537 11.70 15.15 -6.16
N ASP A 538 12.06 16.41 -6.03
CA ASP A 538 12.40 17.05 -4.78
C ASP A 538 11.62 18.36 -4.59
N THR A 539 11.78 18.96 -3.41
CA THR A 539 11.04 20.15 -3.00
C THR A 539 11.60 21.45 -3.59
N ALA A 540 12.71 21.39 -4.34
CA ALA A 540 13.47 22.55 -4.80
C ALA A 540 12.85 23.25 -6.03
N HIS A 541 11.85 22.63 -6.65
CA HIS A 541 11.09 23.17 -7.79
C HIS A 541 9.60 23.35 -7.41
N PRO A 542 9.22 24.42 -6.67
CA PRO A 542 7.86 24.69 -6.23
C PRO A 542 6.81 24.69 -7.35
N GLU A 543 7.22 25.07 -8.56
CA GLU A 543 6.40 25.11 -9.77
C GLU A 543 6.03 23.72 -10.32
N LEU A 544 6.74 22.67 -9.92
CA LEU A 544 6.57 21.29 -10.41
C LEU A 544 6.09 20.30 -9.34
N ARG A 545 5.80 20.78 -8.13
CA ARG A 545 5.32 19.96 -7.01
C ARG A 545 3.97 20.44 -6.49
N GLN A 546 3.30 19.58 -5.74
CA GLN A 546 2.16 19.95 -4.92
C GLN A 546 2.51 21.19 -4.06
N PRO A 547 1.77 22.31 -4.16
CA PRO A 547 1.99 23.49 -3.34
C PRO A 547 1.86 23.13 -1.86
N LEU A 548 2.71 23.68 -1.02
CA LEU A 548 2.58 23.54 0.43
C LEU A 548 1.49 24.49 0.94
N ALA A 549 0.93 24.17 2.11
CA ALA A 549 -0.01 25.05 2.80
C ALA A 549 0.56 26.47 2.96
N PHE A 550 1.86 26.59 3.23
CA PHE A 550 2.54 27.88 3.33
C PHE A 550 2.68 28.61 1.99
N ASP A 551 2.92 27.89 0.88
CA ASP A 551 2.98 28.50 -0.47
C ASP A 551 1.63 29.12 -0.84
N VAL A 552 0.53 28.42 -0.54
CA VAL A 552 -0.84 28.91 -0.78
C VAL A 552 -1.17 30.08 0.13
N TRP A 553 -0.76 30.04 1.41
CA TRP A 553 -0.88 31.18 2.31
C TRP A 553 -0.20 32.44 1.74
N GLN A 554 1.04 32.31 1.27
CA GLN A 554 1.78 33.43 0.68
C GLN A 554 1.13 33.94 -0.60
N GLN A 555 0.67 33.04 -1.48
CA GLN A 555 -0.03 33.42 -2.70
C GLN A 555 -1.31 34.21 -2.40
N VAL A 556 -2.17 33.68 -1.52
CA VAL A 556 -3.44 34.32 -1.17
C VAL A 556 -3.21 35.67 -0.51
N THR A 557 -2.25 35.78 0.41
CA THR A 557 -1.98 37.04 1.12
C THR A 557 -1.31 38.09 0.25
N ALA A 558 -0.57 37.70 -0.80
CA ALA A 558 -0.02 38.63 -1.78
C ALA A 558 -1.11 39.29 -2.66
N GLU A 559 -2.26 38.64 -2.82
CA GLU A 559 -3.41 39.15 -3.59
C GLU A 559 -4.35 40.04 -2.77
N LEU A 560 -4.16 40.13 -1.44
CA LEU A 560 -4.96 40.95 -0.55
C LEU A 560 -4.54 42.43 -0.62
N GLY A 561 -5.52 43.32 -0.56
CA GLY A 561 -5.27 44.75 -0.39
C GLY A 561 -4.65 45.07 0.97
N PRO A 562 -4.02 46.26 1.15
CA PRO A 562 -3.31 46.62 2.38
C PRO A 562 -4.15 46.59 3.66
N THR A 563 -5.47 46.75 3.53
CA THR A 563 -6.44 46.77 4.63
C THR A 563 -7.26 45.49 4.74
N ASP A 564 -7.13 44.58 3.77
CA ASP A 564 -7.95 43.38 3.71
C ASP A 564 -7.51 42.41 4.81
N LYS A 565 -8.49 41.73 5.39
CA LYS A 565 -8.28 40.68 6.38
C LYS A 565 -8.87 39.40 5.87
N ILE A 566 -8.25 38.28 6.22
CA ILE A 566 -8.72 36.95 5.83
C ILE A 566 -9.30 36.22 7.03
N THR A 567 -10.41 35.51 6.82
CA THR A 567 -10.97 34.61 7.82
C THR A 567 -10.52 33.19 7.53
N ILE A 568 -10.10 32.45 8.55
CA ILE A 568 -9.72 31.05 8.42
C ILE A 568 -10.84 30.21 9.03
N LEU A 569 -11.40 29.30 8.24
CA LEU A 569 -12.34 28.28 8.69
C LEU A 569 -11.54 26.99 8.84
N THR A 570 -11.45 26.45 10.06
CA THR A 570 -10.67 25.24 10.34
C THR A 570 -11.59 24.09 10.68
N ASN A 571 -11.42 22.95 10.03
CA ASN A 571 -12.01 21.68 10.41
C ASN A 571 -10.90 20.64 10.50
N GLY A 572 -10.49 20.32 11.73
CA GLY A 572 -9.39 19.38 12.00
C GLY A 572 -8.16 19.97 12.70
N PRO A 573 -7.00 19.29 12.63
CA PRO A 573 -5.80 19.68 13.35
C PRO A 573 -5.27 21.05 12.90
N LEU A 574 -4.99 21.94 13.86
CA LEU A 574 -4.56 23.32 13.62
C LEU A 574 -3.08 23.46 13.22
N ILE A 575 -2.44 22.40 12.71
CA ILE A 575 -1.00 22.38 12.45
C ILE A 575 -0.60 23.35 11.35
N ASN A 576 -1.40 23.44 10.28
CA ASN A 576 -1.15 24.40 9.20
C ASN A 576 -1.16 25.83 9.73
N ILE A 577 -2.15 26.17 10.55
CA ILE A 577 -2.31 27.52 11.08
C ILE A 577 -1.22 27.84 12.09
N ALA A 578 -0.87 26.88 12.95
CA ALA A 578 0.24 27.05 13.88
C ALA A 578 1.58 27.23 13.15
N ASN A 579 1.85 26.45 12.10
CA ASN A 579 3.03 26.63 11.24
C ASN A 579 3.04 28.02 10.59
N ILE A 580 1.92 28.45 9.99
CA ILE A 580 1.80 29.79 9.39
C ILE A 580 2.10 30.89 10.41
N ILE A 581 1.51 30.81 11.60
CA ILE A 581 1.72 31.82 12.67
C ILE A 581 3.17 31.84 13.16
N LEU A 582 3.84 30.69 13.19
CA LEU A 582 5.24 30.58 13.61
C LEU A 582 6.21 31.06 12.51
N SER A 583 5.88 30.82 11.25
CA SER A 583 6.74 31.13 10.10
C SER A 583 6.54 32.54 9.53
N ASP A 584 5.34 33.11 9.63
CA ASP A 584 5.02 34.44 9.12
C ASP A 584 4.61 35.39 10.26
N THR A 585 5.53 36.31 10.60
CA THR A 585 5.33 37.33 11.64
C THR A 585 4.16 38.28 11.35
N LYS A 586 3.73 38.41 10.08
CA LYS A 586 2.59 39.24 9.67
C LYS A 586 1.26 38.47 9.73
N ALA A 587 1.26 37.15 9.85
CA ALA A 587 0.04 36.35 9.83
C ALA A 587 -0.99 36.81 10.86
N LYS A 588 -0.54 37.10 12.09
CA LYS A 588 -1.42 37.59 13.18
C LYS A 588 -2.12 38.91 12.85
N SER A 589 -1.50 39.77 12.04
CA SER A 589 -2.11 41.04 11.66
C SER A 589 -3.05 40.89 10.46
N ILE A 590 -2.85 39.89 9.60
CA ILE A 590 -3.65 39.64 8.39
C ILE A 590 -4.91 38.83 8.72
N ILE A 591 -4.83 37.89 9.67
CA ILE A 591 -5.95 37.04 10.08
C ILE A 591 -6.96 37.88 10.86
N LYS A 592 -8.22 37.84 10.44
CA LYS A 592 -9.34 38.51 11.11
C LYS A 592 -9.67 37.79 12.42
N LEU A 593 -9.30 38.40 13.54
CA LEU A 593 -9.75 37.98 14.87
C LEU A 593 -11.14 38.57 15.14
N ARG A 594 -12.15 37.72 15.36
CA ARG A 594 -13.47 38.18 15.79
C ARG A 594 -13.45 38.33 17.31
N THR A 595 -13.16 39.53 17.80
CA THR A 595 -13.31 39.91 19.21
C THR A 595 -14.66 40.61 19.39
N GLU A 596 -15.76 39.87 19.33
CA GLU A 596 -17.07 40.36 19.74
C GLU A 596 -17.66 39.39 20.76
N ASN A 597 -17.74 39.86 22.02
CA ASN A 597 -18.45 39.33 23.19
C ASN A 597 -19.10 37.93 23.04
N LEU A 598 -18.35 36.89 23.40
CA LEU A 598 -18.92 35.62 23.88
C LEU A 598 -19.48 35.81 25.31
N TYR A 599 -20.58 36.53 25.45
CA TYR A 599 -21.38 36.54 26.68
C TYR A 599 -22.80 36.08 26.39
N SER A 600 -23.26 35.14 27.24
CA SER A 600 -24.59 34.51 27.33
C SER A 600 -24.77 33.15 26.64
N TRP A 601 -24.07 32.14 27.15
CA TRP A 601 -24.70 30.83 27.33
C TRP A 601 -25.68 30.95 28.50
N HIS A 602 -26.91 31.39 28.23
CA HIS A 602 -28.02 31.15 29.14
C HIS A 602 -28.42 29.69 29.00
N SER A 603 -28.11 28.94 30.06
CA SER A 603 -28.81 27.74 30.53
C SER A 603 -30.16 27.45 29.86
N PHE A 604 -30.23 26.33 29.14
CA PHE A 604 -31.42 25.51 29.05
C PHE A 604 -31.05 24.13 29.58
N GLY A 605 -31.77 23.72 30.64
CA GLY A 605 -31.62 22.44 31.32
C GLY A 605 -32.55 21.37 30.80
#